data_AF-A0A061EVF6-F1
#
_entry.id   AF-A0A061EVF6-F1
#
_cell.length_a   1.000
_cell.length_b   1.000
_cell.length_c   1.000
_cell.angle_alpha   90.00
_cell.angle_beta   90.00
_cell.angle_gamma   90.00
#
_symmetry.space_group_name_H-M   'P 1'
#
loop_
_entity.id
_entity.type
_entity.pdbx_description
1 polymer ?
#
loop_
_entity_poly.entity_id
_entity_poly.type
_entity_poly.pdbx_seq_one_letter_code
_entity_poly.pdbx_strand_id
1 'polypeptide(L)'
;MDNFFIFGSNFDDCLLNFDRVLRQCEETNLVLNWEKCYFMVQEGMVLIHKVSSKGLEVDKAKIEGIEKLPPPNLVRGILKFPWTH
;
A
#
# COMPACT_ATOMS: atom_id res chain seq x y z
N MET A 1 0.49 11.71 0.43
CA MET A 1 0.00 10.36 0.76
C MET A 1 -1.01 10.06 -0.32
N ASP A 2 -0.59 9.29 -1.33
CA ASP A 2 -1.21 9.41 -2.68
C ASP A 2 -1.89 8.11 -3.13
N ASN A 3 -1.85 7.07 -2.28
CA ASN A 3 -2.44 5.77 -2.55
C ASN A 3 -3.58 5.52 -1.57
N PHE A 4 -4.72 5.10 -2.09
CA PHE A 4 -5.87 4.66 -1.30
C PHE A 4 -6.34 3.29 -1.79
N PHE A 5 -7.11 2.62 -0.94
CA PHE A 5 -7.62 1.28 -1.21
C PHE A 5 -9.13 1.31 -1.12
N ILE A 6 -9.77 0.56 -2.02
CA ILE A 6 -11.21 0.39 -2.05
C ILE A 6 -11.45 -1.07 -1.72
N PHE A 7 -12.18 -1.30 -0.64
CA PHE A 7 -12.53 -2.65 -0.18
C PHE A 7 -14.02 -2.89 -0.34
N GLY A 8 -14.37 -4.14 -0.64
CA GLY A 8 -15.75 -4.64 -0.65
C GLY A 8 -15.78 -6.03 -0.03
N SER A 9 -16.90 -6.38 0.60
CA SER A 9 -17.10 -7.71 1.18
C SER A 9 -17.23 -8.80 0.11
N ASN A 10 -17.65 -8.41 -1.09
CA ASN A 10 -17.69 -9.22 -2.29
C ASN A 10 -17.38 -8.32 -3.52
N PHE A 11 -17.43 -8.93 -4.72
CA PHE A 11 -17.12 -8.23 -5.96
C PHE A 11 -18.09 -7.09 -6.28
N ASP A 12 -19.38 -7.31 -6.09
CA ASP A 12 -20.43 -6.32 -6.38
C ASP A 12 -20.32 -5.12 -5.43
N ASP A 13 -20.08 -5.37 -4.15
CA ASP A 13 -19.84 -4.32 -3.15
C ASP A 13 -18.56 -3.51 -3.49
N CYS A 14 -17.52 -4.19 -3.96
CA CYS A 14 -16.28 -3.53 -4.38
C CYS A 14 -16.51 -2.63 -5.60
N LEU A 15 -17.28 -3.11 -6.58
CA LEU A 15 -17.69 -2.32 -7.75
C LEU A 15 -18.51 -1.09 -7.34
N LEU A 16 -19.46 -1.24 -6.42
CA LEU A 16 -20.27 -0.13 -5.93
C LEU A 16 -19.40 0.93 -5.22
N ASN A 17 -18.45 0.50 -4.40
CA ASN A 17 -17.51 1.40 -3.75
C ASN A 17 -16.55 2.05 -4.75
N PHE A 18 -16.14 1.32 -5.78
CA PHE A 18 -15.29 1.84 -6.84
C PHE A 18 -15.99 2.96 -7.63
N ASP A 19 -17.23 2.74 -8.04
CA ASP A 19 -18.05 3.74 -8.73
C ASP A 19 -18.23 5.01 -7.89
N ARG A 20 -18.47 4.88 -6.58
CA ARG A 20 -18.54 6.02 -5.66
C ARG A 20 -17.25 6.83 -5.61
N VAL A 21 -16.10 6.16 -5.59
CA VAL A 21 -14.80 6.84 -5.57
C VAL A 21 -14.51 7.52 -6.89
N LEU A 22 -14.84 6.91 -8.04
CA LEU A 22 -14.71 7.55 -9.35
C LEU A 22 -15.53 8.85 -9.42
N ARG A 23 -16.78 8.83 -8.96
CA ARG A 23 -17.62 10.04 -8.87
C ARG A 23 -17.00 11.11 -7.98
N GLN A 24 -16.47 10.73 -6.82
CA GLN A 24 -15.77 11.65 -5.93
C GLN A 24 -14.52 12.25 -6.61
N CYS A 25 -13.78 11.46 -7.39
CA CYS A 25 -12.63 11.95 -8.15
C CYS A 25 -13.03 13.00 -9.18
N GLU A 26 -14.14 12.79 -9.89
CA GLU A 26 -14.69 13.78 -10.82
C GLU A 26 -15.09 15.08 -10.09
N GLU A 27 -15.82 14.97 -8.98
CA GLU A 27 -16.27 16.13 -8.18
C GLU A 27 -15.10 16.95 -7.61
N THR A 28 -13.99 16.29 -7.27
CA THR A 28 -12.81 16.91 -6.66
C THR A 28 -11.70 17.24 -7.66
N ASN A 29 -11.92 16.99 -8.96
CA ASN A 29 -10.92 17.11 -10.03
C ASN A 29 -9.63 16.31 -9.75
N LEU A 30 -9.76 15.15 -9.11
CA LEU A 30 -8.66 14.21 -8.93
C LEU A 30 -8.50 13.34 -10.17
N VAL A 31 -7.28 13.29 -10.69
CA VAL A 31 -6.94 12.45 -11.85
C VAL A 31 -6.25 11.18 -11.36
N LEU A 32 -6.83 10.02 -11.68
CA LEU A 32 -6.23 8.73 -11.40
C LEU A 32 -5.20 8.37 -12.48
N ASN A 33 -4.01 7.95 -12.06
CA ASN A 33 -3.02 7.40 -12.98
C ASN A 33 -3.34 5.91 -13.23
N TRP A 34 -3.99 5.63 -14.35
CA TRP A 34 -4.42 4.28 -14.74
C TRP A 34 -3.26 3.28 -14.86
N GLU A 35 -2.04 3.70 -15.19
CA GLU A 35 -0.85 2.81 -15.25
C GLU A 35 -0.40 2.33 -13.87
N LYS A 36 -0.75 3.07 -12.81
CA LYS A 36 -0.38 2.78 -11.43
C LYS A 36 -1.54 2.25 -10.58
N CYS A 37 -2.75 2.26 -11.12
CA CYS A 37 -3.93 1.77 -10.43
C CYS A 37 -4.08 0.26 -10.63
N TYR A 38 -4.37 -0.44 -9.54
CA TYR A 38 -4.71 -1.86 -9.55
C TYR A 38 -6.18 -1.99 -9.20
N PHE A 39 -6.96 -2.68 -10.04
CA PHE A 39 -8.40 -2.81 -9.88
C PHE A 39 -8.77 -4.26 -9.60
N MET A 40 -9.75 -4.46 -8.71
CA MET A 40 -10.37 -5.76 -8.44
C MET A 40 -9.37 -6.88 -8.11
N VAL A 41 -8.34 -6.53 -7.33
CA VAL A 41 -7.34 -7.46 -6.83
C VAL A 41 -7.72 -7.99 -5.44
N GLN A 42 -7.31 -9.21 -5.11
CA GLN A 42 -7.54 -9.80 -3.79
C GLN A 42 -6.56 -9.27 -2.72
N GLU A 43 -5.44 -8.70 -3.16
CA GLU A 43 -4.37 -8.18 -2.31
C GLU A 43 -3.69 -7.00 -3.00
N GLY A 44 -3.13 -6.08 -2.20
CA GLY A 44 -2.36 -4.96 -2.73
C GLY A 44 -1.35 -4.42 -1.71
N MET A 45 -0.54 -3.45 -2.12
CA MET A 45 0.60 -2.96 -1.34
C MET A 45 0.42 -1.51 -0.90
N VAL A 46 0.44 -1.26 0.41
CA VAL A 46 0.48 0.08 1.03
C VAL A 46 1.83 0.26 1.69
N LEU A 47 2.66 1.18 1.19
CA LEU A 47 4.00 1.52 1.73
C LEU A 47 4.95 0.31 1.80
N ILE A 48 4.83 -0.48 2.87
CA ILE A 48 5.66 -1.61 3.29
C ILE A 48 4.82 -2.86 3.55
N HIS A 49 3.50 -2.72 3.50
CA HIS A 49 2.56 -3.70 3.97
C HIS A 49 1.74 -4.23 2.81
N LYS A 50 1.65 -5.56 2.77
CA LYS A 50 0.69 -6.27 1.98
C LYS A 50 -0.65 -6.23 2.70
N VAL A 51 -1.67 -5.70 2.05
CA VAL A 51 -3.05 -5.69 2.55
C VAL A 51 -3.83 -6.77 1.82
N SER A 52 -4.50 -7.64 2.56
CA SER A 52 -5.35 -8.71 2.04
C SER A 52 -6.59 -8.88 2.92
N SER A 53 -7.51 -9.77 2.52
CA SER A 53 -8.66 -10.13 3.34
C SER A 53 -8.30 -10.76 4.71
N LYS A 54 -7.07 -11.25 4.86
CA LYS A 54 -6.54 -11.79 6.13
C LYS A 54 -6.01 -10.70 7.07
N GLY A 55 -5.92 -9.45 6.60
CA GLY A 55 -5.39 -8.32 7.34
C GLY A 55 -4.13 -7.73 6.71
N LEU A 56 -3.39 -6.95 7.52
CA LEU A 56 -2.10 -6.38 7.17
C LEU A 56 -0.98 -7.38 7.44
N GLU A 57 -0.18 -7.68 6.42
CA GLU A 57 1.05 -8.44 6.53
C GLU A 57 2.23 -7.54 6.12
N VAL A 58 3.38 -7.70 6.77
CA VAL A 58 4.61 -7.01 6.35
C VAL A 58 5.16 -7.72 5.12
N ASP A 59 5.61 -6.96 4.12
CA ASP A 59 6.24 -7.51 2.93
C ASP A 59 7.49 -8.34 3.31
N LYS A 60 7.42 -9.66 3.04
CA LYS A 60 8.49 -10.62 3.35
C LYS A 60 9.82 -10.26 2.69
N ALA A 61 9.80 -9.68 1.49
CA ALA A 61 11.02 -9.29 0.79
C ALA A 61 11.78 -8.19 1.54
N LYS A 62 11.06 -7.30 2.24
CA LYS A 62 11.67 -6.28 3.10
C LYS A 62 12.16 -6.86 4.43
N ILE A 63 11.47 -7.84 5.00
CA ILE A 63 11.97 -8.56 6.19
C ILE A 63 13.31 -9.22 5.87
N GLU A 64 13.40 -9.97 4.76
CA GLU A 64 14.66 -10.58 4.33
C GLU A 64 15.75 -9.54 4.04
N GLY A 65 15.37 -8.39 3.50
CA GLY A 65 16.29 -7.27 3.30
C GLY A 65 16.88 -6.76 4.61
N ILE A 66 16.06 -6.62 5.65
CA ILE A 66 16.49 -6.17 6.99
C ILE A 66 17.31 -7.25 7.69
N GLU A 67 16.93 -8.52 7.62
CA GLU A 67 17.68 -9.63 8.22
C GLU A 67 19.11 -9.74 7.68
N LYS A 68 19.32 -9.36 6.42
CA LYS A 68 20.63 -9.37 5.77
C LYS A 68 21.46 -8.10 6.07
N LEU A 69 20.89 -7.09 6.73
CA LEU A 69 21.64 -5.88 7.08
C LEU A 69 22.59 -6.14 8.27
N PRO A 70 23.86 -5.71 8.17
CA PRO A 70 24.75 -5.75 9.33
C PRO A 70 24.23 -4.80 10.42
N PRO A 71 24.45 -5.12 11.71
CA PRO A 71 24.13 -4.22 12.80
C PRO A 71 24.80 -2.86 12.57
N PRO A 72 24.06 -1.74 12.68
CA PRO A 72 24.64 -0.42 12.45
C PRO A 72 25.65 -0.14 13.56
N ASN A 73 26.92 -0.07 13.15
CA ASN A 73 28.09 0.10 14.02
C ASN A 73 28.48 1.57 14.22
N LEU A 74 27.72 2.51 13.66
CA LEU A 74 27.98 3.95 13.74
C LEU A 74 26.68 4.72 13.91
N VAL A 75 26.69 5.79 14.71
CA VAL A 75 25.54 6.68 14.94
C VAL A 75 24.93 7.21 13.62
N ARG A 76 25.75 7.43 12.57
CA ARG A 76 25.28 7.82 11.24
C ARG A 76 24.53 6.70 10.49
N GLY A 77 24.82 5.44 10.81
CA GLY A 77 24.11 4.26 10.29
C GLY A 77 22.73 4.07 10.91
N ILE A 78 22.55 4.50 12.16
CA ILE A 78 21.26 4.46 12.88
C ILE A 78 20.26 5.45 12.24
N LEU A 79 20.72 6.63 11.82
CA LEU A 79 19.90 7.64 11.12
C LEU A 79 19.49 7.21 9.69
N LYS A 80 20.17 6.22 9.10
CA LYS A 80 19.84 5.67 7.78
C LYS A 80 19.17 4.31 7.86
N PHE A 81 18.91 3.83 9.07
CA PHE A 81 18.35 2.51 9.27
C PHE A 81 16.85 2.55 8.99
N PRO A 82 16.27 1.56 8.30
CA PRO A 82 14.90 1.61 7.80
C PRO A 82 13.77 1.70 8.86
N TRP A 83 14.10 1.75 10.15
CA TRP A 83 13.13 1.94 11.24
C TRP A 83 12.88 3.41 11.62
N THR A 84 13.69 4.36 11.14
CA THR A 84 13.67 5.77 11.62
C THR A 84 12.88 6.77 10.74
N HIS A 85 12.11 6.32 9.74
CA HIS A 85 11.26 7.20 8.92
C HIS A 85 9.87 6.62 8.64
#